data_AF-A0A166FY30-F1
#
_entry.id   AF-A0A166FY30-F1
#
_cell.length_a   1.000
_cell.length_b   1.000
_cell.length_c   1.000
_cell.angle_alpha   90.00
_cell.angle_beta   90.00
_cell.angle_gamma   90.00
#
_symmetry.space_group_name_H-M   'P 1'
#
loop_
_entity.id
_entity.type
_entity.pdbx_description
1 polymer ?
#
loop_
_entity_poly.entity_id
_entity_poly.type
_entity_poly.pdbx_seq_one_letter_code
_entity_poly.pdbx_strand_id
1 'polypeptide(L)'
;MSNINDPASVLALLDQLRASAAYNDIATIPSETQAPPVIKEPSVESDEPSASDEKEVSELLEDIVPAETTSTEPEAEITPNISSSISSLLSKLTAPPQPSAPPAVRHYSPLPPTPVIQPEPEPVPYTPPPPPVPRPSIPQHDRRSMTFQQALPILATFGDNDDFREDYLKLKSDQELMEKVLFEEREKIKRSFEDKVKVATSRAQITGVNLSAFDMQAMQSKYVKALDRHAIDRVLPAWDGLVAKQQDIFEKHCVPTMFLSKDKVVRSKQQKVIDVLDGIMQVENDSVL
;
A
#
# COMPACT_ATOMS: atom_id res chain seq x y z
N MET A 1 18.22 -4.00 -26.36
CA MET A 1 17.13 -4.49 -25.48
C MET A 1 16.04 -3.43 -25.47
N SER A 2 14.96 -3.65 -26.22
CA SER A 2 13.90 -2.66 -26.42
C SER A 2 13.02 -2.59 -25.17
N ASN A 3 13.02 -1.43 -24.53
CA ASN A 3 12.20 -1.13 -23.36
C ASN A 3 10.71 -1.16 -23.77
N ILE A 4 9.98 -2.19 -23.35
CA ILE A 4 8.60 -2.50 -23.73
C ILE A 4 7.56 -1.49 -23.18
N ASN A 5 7.99 -0.50 -22.39
CA ASN A 5 7.11 0.51 -21.78
C ASN A 5 7.24 1.91 -22.39
N ASP A 6 7.92 2.08 -23.54
CA ASP A 6 8.03 3.36 -24.24
C ASP A 6 6.89 3.53 -25.27
N PRO A 7 6.08 4.61 -25.23
CA PRO A 7 5.07 4.89 -26.27
C PRO A 7 5.66 4.95 -27.68
N ALA A 8 6.93 5.32 -27.85
CA ALA A 8 7.62 5.28 -29.14
C ALA A 8 7.84 3.85 -29.65
N SER A 9 8.02 2.88 -28.75
CA SER A 9 8.17 1.47 -29.13
C SER A 9 6.85 0.87 -29.65
N VAL A 10 5.72 1.28 -29.07
CA VAL A 10 4.37 0.88 -29.54
C VAL A 10 4.07 1.52 -30.90
N LEU A 11 4.44 2.79 -31.10
CA LEU A 11 4.33 3.44 -32.40
C LEU A 11 5.20 2.77 -33.47
N ALA A 12 6.43 2.40 -33.13
CA ALA A 12 7.31 1.66 -34.02
C ALA A 12 6.73 0.28 -34.39
N LEU A 13 6.09 -0.41 -33.44
CA LEU A 13 5.42 -1.69 -33.68
C LEU A 13 4.20 -1.53 -34.61
N LEU A 14 3.42 -0.47 -34.43
CA LEU A 14 2.27 -0.15 -35.30
C LEU A 14 2.71 0.23 -36.72
N ASP A 15 3.81 0.97 -36.85
CA ASP A 15 4.34 1.34 -38.15
C ASP A 15 4.99 0.14 -38.85
N GLN A 16 5.66 -0.74 -38.09
CA GLN A 16 6.15 -2.02 -38.57
C GLN A 16 5.01 -2.96 -39.01
N LEU A 17 3.88 -2.96 -38.29
CA LEU A 17 2.69 -3.72 -38.68
C LEU A 17 2.07 -3.16 -39.97
N ARG A 18 2.02 -1.83 -40.12
CA ARG A 18 1.51 -1.15 -41.31
C ARG A 18 2.42 -1.35 -42.54
N ALA A 19 3.73 -1.42 -42.32
CA ALA A 19 4.72 -1.73 -43.34
C ALA A 19 4.77 -3.23 -43.70
N SER A 20 4.19 -4.10 -42.85
CA SER A 20 4.15 -5.55 -43.10
C SER A 20 3.15 -5.89 -44.21
N ALA A 21 3.54 -6.85 -45.06
CA ALA A 21 2.73 -7.30 -46.20
C ALA A 21 1.33 -7.82 -45.81
N ALA A 22 1.14 -8.21 -44.55
CA ALA A 22 -0.14 -8.66 -44.00
C ALA A 22 -1.23 -7.57 -44.01
N TYR A 23 -0.85 -6.28 -43.95
CA TYR A 23 -1.83 -5.18 -44.00
C TYR A 23 -2.32 -4.90 -45.43
N ASN A 24 -1.43 -5.03 -46.42
CA ASN A 24 -1.77 -4.81 -47.83
C ASN A 24 -2.70 -5.91 -48.38
N ASP A 25 -2.60 -7.14 -47.87
CA ASP A 25 -3.46 -8.26 -48.31
C ASP A 25 -4.94 -8.04 -47.93
N ILE A 26 -5.19 -7.36 -46.81
CA ILE A 26 -6.55 -7.04 -46.34
C ILE A 26 -7.11 -5.81 -47.05
N ALA A 27 -6.25 -4.83 -47.39
CA ALA A 27 -6.66 -3.58 -48.04
C ALA A 27 -6.98 -3.75 -49.54
N THR A 28 -6.64 -4.89 -50.16
CA THR A 28 -6.76 -5.10 -51.62
C THR A 28 -7.89 -6.05 -52.01
N ILE A 29 -8.86 -6.32 -51.13
CA ILE A 29 -10.07 -7.08 -51.51
C ILE A 29 -11.00 -6.12 -52.30
N PRO A 30 -11.25 -6.34 -53.60
CA PRO A 30 -12.21 -5.53 -54.34
C PRO A 30 -13.63 -5.90 -53.91
N SER A 31 -14.41 -4.89 -53.52
CA SER A 31 -15.86 -5.01 -53.40
C SER A 31 -16.46 -5.27 -54.79
N GLU A 32 -16.95 -6.47 -55.03
CA GLU A 32 -17.82 -6.76 -56.18
C GLU A 32 -19.27 -6.85 -55.70
N THR A 33 -20.03 -5.81 -56.04
CA THR A 33 -21.48 -5.70 -55.84
C THR A 33 -22.19 -6.19 -57.10
N GLN A 34 -23.08 -7.20 -56.99
CA GLN A 34 -24.23 -7.30 -57.89
C GLN A 34 -25.43 -8.08 -57.31
N ALA A 35 -26.41 -7.32 -56.80
CA ALA A 35 -27.88 -7.34 -56.99
C ALA A 35 -28.75 -8.66 -57.00
N PRO A 36 -30.06 -8.57 -56.66
CA PRO A 36 -30.85 -9.60 -55.94
C PRO A 36 -31.90 -10.33 -56.81
N PRO A 37 -32.64 -11.31 -56.26
CA PRO A 37 -33.99 -11.62 -56.74
C PRO A 37 -35.09 -11.24 -55.72
N VAL A 38 -36.14 -10.69 -56.31
CA VAL A 38 -37.43 -10.25 -55.76
C VAL A 38 -38.35 -11.47 -55.53
N ILE A 39 -39.47 -11.25 -54.81
CA ILE A 39 -40.75 -12.01 -54.78
C ILE A 39 -40.80 -13.04 -53.61
N LYS A 40 -41.73 -13.07 -52.63
CA LYS A 40 -43.16 -12.69 -52.52
C LYS A 40 -43.56 -12.58 -51.03
N GLU A 41 -44.39 -11.60 -50.66
CA GLU A 41 -45.26 -11.66 -49.47
C GLU A 41 -46.34 -12.77 -49.62
N PRO A 42 -46.92 -13.23 -48.50
CA PRO A 42 -48.30 -12.80 -48.26
C PRO A 42 -48.61 -12.40 -46.81
N SER A 43 -49.53 -11.44 -46.69
CA SER A 43 -50.24 -10.97 -45.50
C SER A 43 -51.14 -12.02 -44.84
N VAL A 44 -51.22 -12.03 -43.51
CA VAL A 44 -52.40 -12.33 -42.65
C VAL A 44 -52.06 -11.73 -41.26
N GLU A 45 -52.62 -10.59 -40.87
CA GLU A 45 -53.85 -10.40 -40.07
C GLU A 45 -53.66 -10.57 -38.54
N SER A 46 -54.23 -9.59 -37.86
CA SER A 46 -54.33 -9.27 -36.43
C SER A 46 -54.40 -10.44 -35.44
N ASP A 47 -53.75 -10.30 -34.29
CA ASP A 47 -54.45 -10.21 -33.00
C ASP A 47 -53.47 -9.99 -31.83
N GLU A 48 -53.81 -9.01 -30.98
CA GLU A 48 -53.28 -8.85 -29.63
C GLU A 48 -54.24 -9.59 -28.69
N PRO A 49 -53.74 -10.39 -27.72
CA PRO A 49 -54.09 -10.06 -26.34
C PRO A 49 -53.01 -10.39 -25.29
N SER A 50 -52.89 -9.48 -24.33
CA SER A 50 -52.98 -9.70 -22.87
C SER A 50 -52.27 -10.90 -22.20
N ALA A 51 -51.25 -10.55 -21.40
CA ALA A 51 -50.96 -10.94 -20.01
C ALA A 51 -50.99 -12.42 -19.52
N SER A 52 -49.87 -12.76 -18.85
CA SER A 52 -49.68 -13.62 -17.67
C SER A 52 -49.42 -15.13 -17.83
N ASP A 53 -48.33 -15.55 -17.17
CA ASP A 53 -47.90 -16.90 -16.75
C ASP A 53 -47.69 -17.92 -17.90
N GLU A 54 -46.64 -18.75 -17.93
CA GLU A 54 -46.29 -19.78 -16.96
C GLU A 54 -44.81 -20.19 -17.03
N LYS A 55 -44.40 -20.82 -15.94
CA LYS A 55 -43.14 -21.54 -15.69
C LYS A 55 -42.97 -22.74 -16.64
N GLU A 56 -41.76 -23.32 -16.57
CA GLU A 56 -41.50 -24.76 -16.72
C GLU A 56 -41.01 -25.25 -18.10
N VAL A 57 -39.68 -25.17 -18.31
CA VAL A 57 -38.91 -26.26 -18.92
C VAL A 57 -37.43 -26.05 -18.62
N SER A 58 -36.89 -26.74 -17.61
CA SER A 58 -35.52 -27.25 -17.53
C SER A 58 -35.32 -27.99 -16.20
N GLU A 59 -36.08 -29.06 -16.04
CA GLU A 59 -35.79 -30.17 -15.13
C GLU A 59 -35.59 -31.39 -16.02
N LEU A 60 -34.36 -31.90 -16.11
CA LEU A 60 -34.09 -33.34 -16.23
C LEU A 60 -32.59 -33.61 -16.24
N LEU A 61 -32.22 -34.61 -15.44
CA LEU A 61 -30.91 -35.22 -15.15
C LEU A 61 -30.24 -34.62 -13.88
N GLU A 62 -30.74 -34.89 -12.67
CA GLU A 62 -30.59 -36.15 -11.86
C GLU A 62 -29.14 -36.63 -11.74
N ASP A 63 -28.61 -37.13 -10.64
CA ASP A 63 -28.96 -37.26 -9.22
C ASP A 63 -27.72 -37.96 -8.58
N ILE A 64 -27.79 -38.33 -7.30
CA ILE A 64 -26.92 -39.23 -6.50
C ILE A 64 -26.24 -38.48 -5.34
N VAL A 65 -27.06 -38.31 -4.30
CA VAL A 65 -26.68 -38.44 -2.89
C VAL A 65 -27.01 -39.89 -2.46
N PRO A 66 -26.27 -40.50 -1.52
CA PRO A 66 -26.88 -40.83 -0.22
C PRO A 66 -25.89 -40.62 0.94
N ALA A 67 -26.24 -39.87 1.99
CA ALA A 67 -27.01 -40.24 3.19
C ALA A 67 -26.18 -40.89 4.32
N GLU A 68 -26.38 -40.36 5.53
CA GLU A 68 -25.68 -40.53 6.81
C GLU A 68 -25.78 -41.94 7.44
N THR A 69 -24.88 -42.28 8.38
CA THR A 69 -25.23 -42.70 9.77
C THR A 69 -24.00 -43.06 10.65
N THR A 70 -24.00 -42.50 11.88
CA THR A 70 -23.66 -43.12 13.19
C THR A 70 -22.24 -43.66 13.53
N SER A 71 -21.59 -42.93 14.45
CA SER A 71 -20.87 -43.31 15.70
C SER A 71 -19.97 -44.55 15.77
N THR A 72 -18.72 -44.38 16.25
CA THR A 72 -18.05 -45.11 17.37
C THR A 72 -16.51 -44.95 17.32
N GLU A 73 -15.91 -44.39 18.39
CA GLU A 73 -14.47 -44.45 18.75
C GLU A 73 -14.04 -45.90 19.09
N PRO A 74 -12.76 -46.33 19.01
CA PRO A 74 -11.69 -45.80 19.86
C PRO A 74 -10.27 -45.71 19.23
N GLU A 75 -9.42 -44.93 19.92
CA GLU A 75 -7.96 -45.09 20.13
C GLU A 75 -7.01 -45.39 18.94
N ALA A 76 -6.16 -44.41 18.60
CA ALA A 76 -4.73 -44.38 18.99
C ALA A 76 -3.90 -43.51 18.02
N GLU A 77 -3.14 -42.57 18.61
CA GLU A 77 -1.78 -42.07 18.28
C GLU A 77 -1.35 -42.03 16.79
N ILE A 78 -0.79 -40.94 16.22
CA ILE A 78 0.41 -40.21 16.65
C ILE A 78 0.37 -38.82 15.95
N THR A 79 0.52 -37.74 16.72
CA THR A 79 0.95 -36.40 16.21
C THR A 79 2.43 -36.19 16.57
N PRO A 80 3.15 -35.21 15.98
CA PRO A 80 3.19 -33.88 16.62
C PRO A 80 3.32 -32.74 15.59
N ASN A 81 2.41 -31.75 15.54
CA ASN A 81 2.29 -30.61 16.46
C ASN A 81 3.62 -29.99 16.91
N ILE A 82 4.26 -29.25 16.01
CA ILE A 82 5.50 -28.48 16.22
C ILE A 82 5.25 -27.23 17.13
N SER A 83 4.01 -26.95 17.52
CA SER A 83 3.63 -25.71 18.20
C SER A 83 3.91 -25.71 19.72
N SER A 84 4.04 -26.87 20.38
CA SER A 84 4.21 -26.93 21.85
C SER A 84 5.66 -26.75 22.34
N SER A 85 6.66 -26.93 21.47
CA SER A 85 8.08 -26.90 21.87
C SER A 85 8.65 -25.48 22.06
N ILE A 86 8.05 -24.46 21.46
CA ILE A 86 8.54 -23.06 21.59
C ILE A 86 8.05 -22.44 22.92
N SER A 87 6.83 -22.77 23.35
CA SER A 87 6.26 -22.30 24.63
C SER A 87 7.03 -22.81 25.86
N SER A 88 7.67 -23.99 25.76
CA SER A 88 8.49 -24.55 26.84
C SER A 88 9.86 -23.86 26.97
N LEU A 89 10.36 -23.23 25.90
CA LEU A 89 11.64 -22.50 25.91
C LEU A 89 11.49 -21.05 26.40
N LEU A 90 10.38 -20.38 26.06
CA LEU A 90 10.09 -19.02 26.54
C LEU A 90 9.77 -18.96 28.04
N SER A 91 9.26 -20.05 28.62
CA SER A 91 9.00 -20.14 30.06
C SER A 91 10.28 -20.21 30.92
N LYS A 92 11.46 -20.43 30.32
CA LYS A 92 12.73 -20.62 31.05
C LYS A 92 13.63 -19.38 31.20
N LEU A 93 13.24 -18.20 30.69
CA LEU A 93 14.09 -17.00 30.77
C LEU A 93 13.59 -15.87 31.69
N THR A 94 12.45 -16.02 32.35
CA THR A 94 11.97 -15.04 33.33
C THR A 94 12.08 -15.60 34.74
N ALA A 95 13.12 -15.19 35.44
CA ALA A 95 13.18 -15.27 36.90
C ALA A 95 13.69 -13.93 37.47
N PRO A 96 12.90 -13.23 38.29
CA PRO A 96 13.40 -12.23 39.23
C PRO A 96 13.76 -12.90 40.57
N PRO A 97 14.66 -12.29 41.37
CA PRO A 97 14.51 -12.39 42.82
C PRO A 97 14.43 -11.01 43.49
N GLN A 98 13.39 -10.90 44.30
CA GLN A 98 13.10 -9.84 45.28
C GLN A 98 13.96 -10.07 46.57
N PRO A 99 13.78 -9.31 47.67
CA PRO A 99 14.84 -8.66 48.43
C PRO A 99 15.22 -9.40 49.72
N SER A 100 16.43 -9.18 50.22
CA SER A 100 16.83 -9.63 51.56
C SER A 100 17.51 -8.51 52.33
N ALA A 101 16.90 -8.13 53.45
CA ALA A 101 17.49 -7.41 54.58
C ALA A 101 17.34 -8.31 55.83
N PRO A 102 17.90 -8.03 57.04
CA PRO A 102 19.02 -7.16 57.49
C PRO A 102 20.05 -8.01 58.33
N PRO A 103 20.98 -7.47 59.18
CA PRO A 103 20.67 -6.78 60.44
C PRO A 103 21.52 -5.52 60.76
N ALA A 104 21.03 -4.74 61.71
CA ALA A 104 21.59 -3.48 62.20
C ALA A 104 22.76 -3.67 63.18
N VAL A 105 23.82 -2.84 63.08
CA VAL A 105 24.61 -2.34 64.23
C VAL A 105 25.20 -0.94 63.93
N ARG A 106 24.63 0.06 64.61
CA ARG A 106 25.17 1.25 65.29
C ARG A 106 26.32 2.09 64.67
N HIS A 107 25.95 3.37 64.50
CA HIS A 107 26.64 4.59 64.94
C HIS A 107 28.17 4.61 64.91
N TYR A 108 28.77 5.48 64.08
CA TYR A 108 29.57 6.60 64.56
C TYR A 108 29.55 7.72 63.52
N SER A 109 29.20 8.91 64.00
CA SER A 109 29.20 10.19 63.32
C SER A 109 30.62 10.78 63.36
N PRO A 110 31.17 11.31 62.25
CA PRO A 110 32.24 12.29 62.31
C PRO A 110 31.70 13.69 62.05
N LEU A 111 32.08 14.61 62.94
CA LEU A 111 31.66 16.00 62.99
C LEU A 111 31.90 16.78 61.67
N PRO A 112 31.08 17.83 61.41
CA PRO A 112 31.35 18.82 60.37
C PRO A 112 32.53 19.73 60.76
N PRO A 113 33.37 20.16 59.80
CA PRO A 113 34.35 21.21 60.03
C PRO A 113 33.65 22.58 60.16
N THR A 114 34.05 23.26 61.23
CA THR A 114 33.97 24.68 61.61
C THR A 114 33.32 25.70 60.64
N PRO A 115 32.51 26.64 61.18
CA PRO A 115 31.91 27.72 60.40
C PRO A 115 32.95 28.79 60.04
N VAL A 116 33.05 29.09 58.75
CA VAL A 116 33.65 30.35 58.29
C VAL A 116 32.64 31.45 58.52
N ILE A 117 33.01 32.38 59.41
CA ILE A 117 32.33 33.65 59.65
C ILE A 117 32.35 34.43 58.32
N GLN A 118 31.20 34.49 57.63
CA GLN A 118 30.96 35.49 56.59
C GLN A 118 30.39 36.75 57.26
N PRO A 119 30.94 37.94 56.96
CA PRO A 119 30.39 39.19 57.47
C PRO A 119 29.00 39.44 56.89
N GLU A 120 28.10 39.75 57.81
CA GLU A 120 26.74 40.27 57.65
C GLU A 120 26.66 41.38 56.60
N PRO A 121 25.91 41.20 55.49
CA PRO A 121 25.45 42.31 54.67
C PRO A 121 24.17 42.90 55.26
N GLU A 122 24.16 44.24 55.32
CA GLU A 122 23.13 45.11 55.86
C GLU A 122 21.67 44.77 55.42
N PRO A 123 20.67 45.10 56.24
CA PRO A 123 19.27 44.82 55.96
C PRO A 123 18.76 45.64 54.76
N VAL A 124 18.68 45.00 53.60
CA VAL A 124 17.89 45.51 52.47
C VAL A 124 16.39 45.36 52.78
N PRO A 125 15.56 46.37 52.47
CA PRO A 125 14.12 46.28 52.71
C PRO A 125 13.50 45.14 51.89
N TYR A 126 12.78 44.25 52.60
CA TYR A 126 12.02 43.15 52.02
C TYR A 126 10.98 43.67 51.02
N THR A 127 11.30 43.58 49.72
CA THR A 127 10.28 43.53 48.67
C THR A 127 9.82 42.08 48.51
N PRO A 128 8.51 41.78 48.55
CA PRO A 128 8.02 40.43 48.30
C PRO A 128 8.42 39.97 46.88
N PRO A 129 8.75 38.68 46.69
CA PRO A 129 9.07 38.15 45.37
C PRO A 129 7.87 38.31 44.44
N PRO A 130 8.08 38.74 43.18
CA PRO A 130 7.00 38.79 42.20
C PRO A 130 6.38 37.39 42.03
N PRO A 131 5.07 37.29 41.74
CA PRO A 131 4.42 36.02 41.48
C PRO A 131 5.16 35.27 40.37
N PRO A 132 5.22 33.91 40.43
CA PRO A 132 5.89 33.13 39.41
C PRO A 132 5.28 33.46 38.04
N VAL A 133 6.07 34.11 37.20
CA VAL A 133 5.75 34.33 35.79
C VAL A 133 5.46 32.95 35.20
N PRO A 134 4.34 32.74 34.48
CA PRO A 134 4.11 31.51 33.76
C PRO A 134 5.29 31.30 32.81
N ARG A 135 6.08 30.24 33.06
CA ARG A 135 7.10 29.80 32.11
C ARG A 135 6.38 29.59 30.78
N PRO A 136 6.72 30.30 29.69
CA PRO A 136 6.08 30.07 28.41
C PRO A 136 6.36 28.62 28.04
N SER A 137 5.31 27.81 28.00
CA SER A 137 5.34 26.49 27.39
C SER A 137 5.91 26.71 25.99
N ILE A 138 7.08 26.13 25.70
CA ILE A 138 7.64 26.16 24.33
C ILE A 138 6.53 25.62 23.42
N PRO A 139 5.97 26.44 22.52
CA PRO A 139 4.88 25.98 21.68
C PRO A 139 5.42 24.84 20.82
N GLN A 140 4.83 23.65 20.88
CA GLN A 140 5.16 22.56 19.95
C GLN A 140 4.94 22.97 18.47
N HIS A 141 4.30 24.12 18.24
CA HIS A 141 4.13 24.79 16.96
C HIS A 141 5.43 25.33 16.33
N ASP A 142 6.52 25.48 17.09
CA ASP A 142 7.76 26.04 16.54
C ASP A 142 8.31 25.16 15.40
N ARG A 143 8.38 23.84 15.62
CA ARG A 143 8.89 22.91 14.59
C ARG A 143 7.98 22.77 13.37
N ARG A 144 6.66 22.86 13.51
CA ARG A 144 5.72 22.80 12.37
C ARG A 144 5.75 24.05 11.50
N SER A 145 6.15 25.20 12.06
CA SER A 145 6.16 26.50 11.38
C SER A 145 7.54 26.94 10.88
N MET A 146 8.59 26.13 11.11
CA MET A 146 9.93 26.40 10.60
C MET A 146 9.97 26.55 9.08
N THR A 147 10.82 27.47 8.61
CA THR A 147 11.15 27.57 7.20
C THR A 147 12.11 26.46 6.80
N PHE A 148 12.17 26.13 5.50
CA PHE A 148 13.07 25.09 4.99
C PHE A 148 14.54 25.36 5.38
N GLN A 149 15.00 26.61 5.29
CA GLN A 149 16.36 27.00 5.66
C GLN A 149 16.65 26.79 7.15
N GLN A 150 15.68 27.06 8.02
CA GLN A 150 15.81 26.82 9.46
C GLN A 150 15.79 25.34 9.82
N ALA A 151 15.14 24.50 9.00
CA ALA A 151 15.08 23.06 9.21
C ALA A 151 16.42 22.37 8.90
N LEU A 152 17.18 22.81 7.89
CA LEU A 152 18.38 22.11 7.40
C LEU A 152 19.40 21.73 8.48
N PRO A 153 19.81 22.61 9.41
CA PRO A 153 20.78 22.24 10.44
C PRO A 153 20.26 21.15 11.37
N ILE A 154 18.94 21.11 11.59
CA ILE A 154 18.28 20.08 12.40
C ILE A 154 18.16 18.78 11.61
N LEU A 155 17.90 18.85 10.30
CA LEU A 155 17.84 17.67 9.43
C LEU A 155 19.17 16.92 9.38
N ALA A 156 20.30 17.66 9.39
CA ALA A 156 21.64 17.08 9.39
C ALA A 156 21.90 16.16 10.61
N THR A 157 21.26 16.41 11.75
CA THR A 157 21.45 15.59 12.96
C THR A 157 20.68 14.28 12.92
N PHE A 158 19.80 14.06 11.94
CA PHE A 158 19.00 12.83 11.87
C PHE A 158 19.77 11.62 11.35
N GLY A 159 20.92 11.81 10.67
CA GLY A 159 21.78 10.69 10.28
C GLY A 159 22.27 9.88 11.48
N ASP A 160 22.62 10.57 12.57
CA ASP A 160 23.15 9.93 13.79
C ASP A 160 22.06 9.29 14.69
N ASN A 161 20.78 9.43 14.35
CA ASN A 161 19.67 8.93 15.17
C ASN A 161 19.23 7.52 14.73
N ASP A 162 19.72 6.50 15.44
CA ASP A 162 19.45 5.08 15.14
C ASP A 162 17.95 4.73 15.08
N ASP A 163 17.17 5.16 16.08
CA ASP A 163 15.71 4.88 16.15
C ASP A 163 14.95 5.46 14.94
N PHE A 164 15.34 6.66 14.51
CA PHE A 164 14.74 7.30 13.34
C PHE A 164 15.14 6.59 12.06
N ARG A 165 16.40 6.17 11.94
CA ARG A 165 16.91 5.44 10.78
C ARG A 165 16.24 4.08 10.64
N GLU A 166 16.02 3.36 11.73
CA GLU A 166 15.27 2.10 11.71
C GLU A 166 13.84 2.31 11.21
N ASP A 167 13.11 3.28 11.76
CA ASP A 167 11.75 3.61 11.32
C ASP A 167 11.72 4.09 9.84
N TYR A 168 12.76 4.81 9.39
CA TYR A 168 12.91 5.26 8.00
C TYR A 168 13.13 4.08 7.03
N LEU A 169 14.06 3.18 7.35
CA LEU A 169 14.32 1.99 6.55
C LEU A 169 13.11 1.06 6.55
N LYS A 170 12.43 0.94 7.68
CA LYS A 170 11.17 0.21 7.76
C LYS A 170 10.12 0.84 6.83
N LEU A 171 10.01 2.16 6.79
CA LEU A 171 9.07 2.85 5.89
C LEU A 171 9.41 2.59 4.41
N LYS A 172 10.70 2.55 4.03
CA LYS A 172 11.14 2.21 2.66
C LYS A 172 10.81 0.75 2.32
N SER A 173 11.07 -0.19 3.21
CA SER A 173 10.69 -1.60 2.98
C SER A 173 9.16 -1.79 2.90
N ASP A 174 8.38 -1.05 3.72
CA ASP A 174 6.92 -1.02 3.62
C ASP A 174 6.48 -0.45 2.26
N GLN A 175 7.17 0.57 1.73
CA GLN A 175 6.92 1.11 0.37
C GLN A 175 7.20 0.05 -0.72
N GLU A 176 8.36 -0.59 -0.70
CA GLU A 176 8.73 -1.62 -1.67
C GLU A 176 7.74 -2.79 -1.68
N LEU A 177 7.33 -3.23 -0.49
CA LEU A 177 6.33 -4.30 -0.35
C LEU A 177 4.98 -3.87 -0.93
N MET A 178 4.53 -2.66 -0.63
CA MET A 178 3.28 -2.12 -1.17
C MET A 178 3.34 -2.02 -2.71
N GLU A 179 4.43 -1.50 -3.27
CA GLU A 179 4.62 -1.40 -4.71
C GLU A 179 4.60 -2.77 -5.38
N LYS A 180 5.28 -3.75 -4.79
CA LYS A 180 5.28 -5.14 -5.27
C LYS A 180 3.87 -5.73 -5.30
N VAL A 181 3.11 -5.59 -4.22
CA VAL A 181 1.73 -6.09 -4.14
C VAL A 181 0.85 -5.42 -5.20
N LEU A 182 0.91 -4.09 -5.33
CA LEU A 182 0.13 -3.36 -6.32
C LEU A 182 0.51 -3.74 -7.76
N PHE A 183 1.79 -4.01 -8.01
CA PHE A 183 2.28 -4.49 -9.29
C PHE A 183 1.74 -5.88 -9.61
N GLU A 184 1.81 -6.81 -8.66
CA GLU A 184 1.28 -8.17 -8.81
C GLU A 184 -0.24 -8.16 -9.06
N GLU A 185 -0.99 -7.31 -8.36
CA GLU A 185 -2.43 -7.11 -8.61
C GLU A 185 -2.69 -6.62 -10.05
N ARG A 186 -1.89 -5.65 -10.54
CA ARG A 186 -2.01 -5.14 -11.91
C ARG A 186 -1.68 -6.22 -12.96
N GLU A 187 -0.64 -7.02 -12.73
CA GLU A 187 -0.28 -8.13 -13.62
C GLU A 187 -1.35 -9.22 -13.62
N LYS A 188 -2.02 -9.46 -12.50
CA LYS A 188 -3.17 -10.37 -12.43
C LYS A 188 -4.34 -9.88 -13.30
N ILE A 189 -4.62 -8.57 -13.31
CA ILE A 189 -5.65 -7.98 -14.18
C ILE A 189 -5.27 -8.22 -15.65
N LYS A 190 -4.03 -7.91 -16.02
CA LYS A 190 -3.51 -8.13 -17.37
C LYS A 190 -3.66 -9.59 -17.80
N ARG A 191 -3.16 -10.54 -16.99
CA ARG A 191 -3.25 -11.98 -17.27
C ARG A 191 -4.69 -12.45 -17.43
N SER A 192 -5.61 -11.96 -16.59
CA SER A 192 -7.04 -12.28 -16.72
C SER A 192 -7.64 -11.86 -18.07
N PHE A 193 -7.23 -10.70 -18.61
CA PHE A 193 -7.70 -10.25 -19.92
C PHE A 193 -6.98 -10.95 -21.08
N GLU A 194 -5.69 -11.26 -20.94
CA GLU A 194 -4.98 -12.10 -21.90
C GLU A 194 -5.64 -13.47 -22.05
N ASP A 195 -6.04 -14.10 -20.94
CA ASP A 195 -6.70 -15.40 -20.97
C ASP A 195 -8.09 -15.31 -21.60
N LYS A 196 -8.86 -14.24 -21.33
CA LYS A 196 -10.13 -13.98 -22.02
C LYS A 196 -9.95 -13.83 -23.52
N VAL A 197 -8.90 -13.12 -23.96
CA VAL A 197 -8.59 -12.97 -25.39
C VAL A 197 -8.18 -14.32 -25.98
N LYS A 198 -7.31 -15.10 -25.34
CA LYS A 198 -6.91 -16.43 -25.81
C LYS A 198 -8.13 -17.35 -25.97
N VAL A 199 -9.03 -17.36 -24.99
CA VAL A 199 -10.26 -18.17 -25.05
C VAL A 199 -11.17 -17.69 -26.19
N ALA A 200 -11.37 -16.39 -26.34
CA ALA A 200 -12.18 -15.83 -27.41
C ALA A 200 -11.60 -16.16 -28.80
N THR A 201 -10.29 -15.98 -28.97
CA THR A 201 -9.56 -16.31 -30.20
C THR A 201 -9.63 -17.80 -30.51
N SER A 202 -9.42 -18.67 -29.51
CA SER A 202 -9.56 -20.12 -29.66
C SER A 202 -10.98 -20.50 -30.08
N ARG A 203 -12.00 -19.92 -29.45
CA ARG A 203 -13.41 -20.15 -29.82
C ARG A 203 -13.69 -19.73 -31.26
N ALA A 204 -13.23 -18.55 -31.66
CA ALA A 204 -13.35 -18.05 -33.03
C ALA A 204 -12.68 -18.98 -34.05
N GLN A 205 -11.50 -19.49 -33.74
CA GLN A 205 -10.78 -20.44 -34.58
C GLN A 205 -11.54 -21.77 -34.73
N ILE A 206 -12.13 -22.29 -33.64
CA ILE A 206 -12.91 -23.54 -33.67
C ILE A 206 -14.21 -23.36 -34.48
N THR A 207 -14.90 -22.24 -34.32
CA THR A 207 -16.16 -21.97 -35.04
C THR A 207 -15.93 -21.52 -36.49
N GLY A 208 -14.69 -21.19 -36.86
CA GLY A 208 -14.35 -20.66 -38.18
C GLY A 208 -14.83 -19.21 -38.40
N VAL A 209 -15.21 -18.52 -37.33
CA VAL A 209 -15.70 -17.13 -37.36
C VAL A 209 -14.67 -16.24 -36.67
N ASN A 210 -14.09 -15.29 -37.41
CA ASN A 210 -13.12 -14.35 -36.86
C ASN A 210 -13.71 -13.49 -35.73
N LEU A 211 -12.84 -13.04 -34.80
CA LEU A 211 -13.26 -12.06 -33.78
C LEU A 211 -13.70 -10.76 -34.45
N SER A 212 -14.90 -10.28 -34.11
CA SER A 212 -15.38 -8.98 -34.59
C SER A 212 -14.52 -7.86 -34.03
N ALA A 213 -14.28 -6.82 -34.84
CA ALA A 213 -13.60 -5.60 -34.40
C ALA A 213 -14.31 -4.95 -33.21
N PHE A 214 -15.64 -5.00 -33.18
CA PHE A 214 -16.45 -4.53 -32.06
C PHE A 214 -16.16 -5.30 -30.77
N ASP A 215 -16.04 -6.63 -30.85
CA ASP A 215 -15.76 -7.48 -29.68
C ASP A 215 -14.35 -7.22 -29.14
N MET A 216 -13.37 -7.05 -30.03
CA MET A 216 -12.00 -6.68 -29.64
C MET A 216 -11.96 -5.33 -28.92
N GLN A 217 -12.64 -4.31 -29.47
CA GLN A 217 -12.72 -2.99 -28.87
C GLN A 217 -13.47 -3.01 -27.52
N ALA A 218 -14.52 -3.82 -27.41
CA ALA A 218 -15.26 -4.00 -26.16
C ALA A 218 -14.37 -4.65 -25.08
N MET A 219 -13.58 -5.66 -25.43
CA MET A 219 -12.62 -6.29 -24.51
C MET A 219 -11.51 -5.32 -24.08
N GLN A 220 -10.96 -4.54 -25.02
CA GLN A 220 -9.98 -3.50 -24.72
C GLN A 220 -10.54 -2.44 -23.78
N SER A 221 -11.76 -1.96 -24.04
CA SER A 221 -12.43 -0.97 -23.20
C SER A 221 -12.67 -1.49 -21.78
N LYS A 222 -13.04 -2.76 -21.64
CA LYS A 222 -13.19 -3.42 -20.34
C LYS A 222 -11.84 -3.54 -19.60
N TYR A 223 -10.76 -3.82 -20.32
CA TYR A 223 -9.42 -3.88 -19.75
C TYR A 223 -8.96 -2.52 -19.22
N VAL A 224 -9.08 -1.46 -20.02
CA VAL A 224 -8.72 -0.09 -19.63
C VAL A 224 -9.51 0.33 -18.39
N LYS A 225 -10.83 0.13 -18.39
CA LYS A 225 -11.67 0.44 -17.22
C LYS A 225 -11.26 -0.34 -15.97
N ALA A 226 -10.84 -1.60 -16.12
CA ALA A 226 -10.36 -2.39 -14.99
C ALA A 226 -9.04 -1.85 -14.42
N LEU A 227 -8.13 -1.38 -15.28
CA LEU A 227 -6.90 -0.72 -14.85
C LEU A 227 -7.18 0.61 -14.14
N ASP A 228 -8.04 1.45 -14.70
CA ASP A 228 -8.39 2.75 -14.10
C ASP A 228 -9.03 2.55 -12.73
N ARG A 229 -9.93 1.57 -12.63
CA ARG A 229 -10.55 1.21 -11.36
C ARG A 229 -9.52 0.72 -10.34
N HIS A 230 -8.56 -0.09 -10.75
CA HIS A 230 -7.47 -0.53 -9.86
C HIS A 230 -6.64 0.67 -9.38
N ALA A 231 -6.33 1.61 -10.27
CA ALA A 231 -5.60 2.82 -9.91
C ALA A 231 -6.36 3.65 -8.85
N ILE A 232 -7.65 3.89 -9.07
CA ILE A 232 -8.48 4.73 -8.19
C ILE A 232 -8.80 4.03 -6.87
N ASP A 233 -9.20 2.77 -6.91
CA ASP A 233 -9.73 2.05 -5.74
C ASP A 233 -8.62 1.43 -4.88
N ARG A 234 -7.44 1.15 -5.46
CA ARG A 234 -6.36 0.41 -4.79
C ARG A 234 -5.07 1.20 -4.69
N VAL A 235 -4.57 1.71 -5.82
CA VAL A 235 -3.25 2.37 -5.86
C VAL A 235 -3.28 3.69 -5.10
N LEU A 236 -4.18 4.63 -5.46
CA LEU A 236 -4.21 5.95 -4.82
C LEU A 236 -4.43 5.86 -3.29
N PRO A 237 -5.38 5.08 -2.75
CA PRO A 237 -5.57 4.98 -1.31
C PRO A 237 -4.38 4.34 -0.58
N ALA A 238 -3.70 3.37 -1.20
CA ALA A 238 -2.51 2.76 -0.61
C ALA A 238 -1.36 3.79 -0.50
N TRP A 239 -1.12 4.58 -1.55
CA TRP A 239 -0.14 5.67 -1.53
C TRP A 239 -0.50 6.77 -0.54
N ASP A 240 -1.76 7.19 -0.49
CA ASP A 240 -2.23 8.17 0.50
C ASP A 240 -2.02 7.66 1.94
N GLY A 241 -2.28 6.38 2.18
CA GLY A 241 -2.05 5.72 3.46
C GLY A 241 -0.56 5.68 3.84
N LEU A 242 0.32 5.34 2.89
CA LEU A 242 1.76 5.34 3.12
C LEU A 242 2.29 6.76 3.42
N VAL A 243 1.81 7.77 2.68
CA VAL A 243 2.16 9.17 2.91
C VAL A 243 1.68 9.64 4.29
N ALA A 244 0.47 9.29 4.70
CA ALA A 244 -0.04 9.62 6.03
C ALA A 244 0.81 8.97 7.13
N LYS A 245 1.19 7.70 6.96
CA LYS A 245 2.10 6.99 7.86
C LYS A 245 3.49 7.65 7.93
N GLN A 246 4.04 8.05 6.79
CA GLN A 246 5.29 8.79 6.74
C GLN A 246 5.21 10.11 7.52
N GLN A 247 4.14 10.88 7.31
CA GLN A 247 3.92 12.14 8.02
C GLN A 247 3.83 11.91 9.53
N ASP A 248 3.12 10.87 9.97
CA ASP A 248 2.95 10.50 11.38
C ASP A 248 4.28 10.08 12.04
N ILE A 249 5.04 9.19 11.40
CA ILE A 249 6.35 8.75 11.89
C ILE A 249 7.31 9.94 12.01
N PHE A 250 7.37 10.78 10.98
CA PHE A 250 8.30 11.91 10.98
C PHE A 250 7.87 12.97 12.00
N GLU A 251 6.57 13.15 12.19
CA GLU A 251 6.03 13.99 13.25
C GLU A 251 6.37 13.47 14.64
N LYS A 252 6.27 12.14 14.87
CA LYS A 252 6.66 11.48 16.13
C LYS A 252 8.14 11.71 16.45
N HIS A 253 9.00 11.65 15.44
CA HIS A 253 10.44 11.97 15.54
C HIS A 253 10.73 13.47 15.54
N CYS A 254 9.69 14.30 15.62
CA CYS A 254 9.75 15.75 15.68
C CYS A 254 10.51 16.36 14.50
N VAL A 255 10.45 15.76 13.31
CA VAL A 255 11.06 16.30 12.09
C VAL A 255 10.42 17.66 11.77
N PRO A 256 11.22 18.72 11.50
CA PRO A 256 10.67 20.03 11.17
C PRO A 256 9.69 19.99 10.00
N THR A 257 8.63 20.79 10.08
CA THR A 257 7.57 20.93 9.06
C THR A 257 6.75 19.67 8.77
N MET A 258 7.04 18.55 9.44
CA MET A 258 6.33 17.29 9.27
C MET A 258 5.14 17.24 10.22
N PHE A 259 3.96 17.12 9.60
CA PHE A 259 2.69 16.90 10.27
C PHE A 259 1.68 16.39 9.25
N LEU A 260 0.62 15.71 9.72
CA LEU A 260 -0.43 15.22 8.85
C LEU A 260 -1.10 16.39 8.11
N SER A 261 -0.98 16.40 6.78
CA SER A 261 -1.56 17.44 5.94
C SER A 261 -1.79 16.94 4.52
N LYS A 262 -2.95 17.32 3.96
CA LYS A 262 -3.31 17.10 2.55
C LYS A 262 -3.12 18.35 1.70
N ASP A 263 -2.73 19.48 2.31
CA ASP A 263 -2.53 20.73 1.58
C ASP A 263 -1.29 20.65 0.67
N LYS A 264 -1.47 21.00 -0.59
CA LYS A 264 -0.42 20.89 -1.62
C LYS A 264 0.80 21.74 -1.31
N VAL A 265 0.61 22.94 -0.73
CA VAL A 265 1.71 23.85 -0.40
C VAL A 265 2.54 23.28 0.75
N VAL A 266 1.88 22.78 1.79
CA VAL A 266 2.54 22.08 2.91
C VAL A 266 3.25 20.82 2.41
N ARG A 267 2.59 19.98 1.60
CA ARG A 267 3.17 18.77 1.02
C ARG A 267 4.43 19.04 0.21
N SER A 268 4.45 20.12 -0.58
CA SER A 268 5.65 20.51 -1.34
C SER A 268 6.83 20.87 -0.43
N LYS A 269 6.58 21.53 0.71
CA LYS A 269 7.63 21.80 1.70
C LYS A 269 8.13 20.52 2.37
N GLN A 270 7.22 19.65 2.76
CA GLN A 270 7.54 18.35 3.35
C GLN A 270 8.36 17.48 2.40
N GLN A 271 8.03 17.49 1.10
CA GLN A 271 8.80 16.76 0.09
C GLN A 271 10.26 17.22 0.07
N LYS A 272 10.53 18.53 0.11
CA LYS A 272 11.91 19.04 0.16
C LYS A 272 12.66 18.56 1.40
N VAL A 273 11.98 18.47 2.54
CA VAL A 273 12.56 17.94 3.77
C VAL A 273 12.87 16.44 3.63
N ILE A 274 11.94 15.68 3.04
CA ILE A 274 12.12 14.25 2.75
C ILE A 274 13.30 14.04 1.80
N ASP A 275 13.43 14.83 0.74
CA ASP A 275 14.52 14.70 -0.24
C ASP A 275 15.90 14.91 0.41
N VAL A 276 16.00 15.86 1.36
CA VAL A 276 17.23 16.08 2.15
C VAL A 276 17.52 14.89 3.06
N LEU A 277 16.50 14.39 3.76
CA LEU A 277 16.65 13.23 4.65
C LEU A 277 17.04 11.97 3.86
N ASP A 278 16.46 11.75 2.68
CA ASP A 278 16.80 10.63 1.80
C ASP A 278 18.28 10.71 1.38
N GLY A 279 18.77 11.91 1.04
CA GLY A 279 20.19 12.13 0.74
C GLY A 279 21.11 11.83 1.92
N ILE A 280 20.75 12.26 3.13
CA ILE A 280 21.54 11.99 4.34
C ILE A 280 21.59 10.48 4.62
N MET A 281 20.44 9.80 4.52
CA MET A 281 20.32 8.37 4.79
C MET A 281 20.97 7.50 3.72
N GLN A 282 21.04 7.94 2.46
CA GLN A 282 21.74 7.22 1.39
C GLN A 282 23.27 7.35 1.50
N VAL A 283 23.77 8.55 1.81
CA VAL A 283 25.22 8.79 1.94
C VAL A 283 25.85 7.94 3.05
N GLU A 284 25.13 7.69 4.14
CA GLU A 284 25.61 6.85 5.24
C GLU A 284 25.60 5.36 4.85
N ASN A 285 24.58 4.90 4.12
CA ASN A 285 24.53 3.51 3.62
C ASN A 285 25.65 3.21 2.61
N ASP A 286 25.99 4.16 1.73
CA ASP A 286 27.08 4.02 0.77
C ASP A 286 28.48 4.16 1.40
N SER A 287 28.57 4.72 2.61
CA SER A 287 29.85 4.88 3.35
C SER A 287 30.21 3.66 4.21
N VAL A 288 29.29 2.70 4.37
CA VAL A 288 29.46 1.48 5.19
C VAL A 288 29.73 0.24 4.30
N LEU A 289 29.73 0.39 2.97
CA LEU A 289 30.13 -0.63 2.00
C LEU A 289 31.54 -0.38 1.45
#